data_AF-A0AA95KE94-F1
#
_entry.id   AF-A0AA95KE94-F1
#
_cell.length_a   1.000
_cell.length_b   1.000
_cell.length_c   1.000
_cell.angle_alpha   90.00
_cell.angle_beta   90.00
_cell.angle_gamma   90.00
#
_symmetry.space_group_name_H-M   'P 1'
#
loop_
_entity.id
_entity.type
_entity.pdbx_description
1 polymer ?
#
loop_
_entity_poly.entity_id
_entity_poly.type
_entity_poly.pdbx_seq_one_letter_code
_entity_poly.pdbx_strand_id
1 'polypeptide(L)'
;MKHPKRAYIALVDVEEEGEEMWTPIGRLKCRWEDVDRFNEVEAKWVAIAAASGHASDVEAEVVELVFGCFDEAGSLNYWVGNHHGVTAVENPASFQVRHSIPLEEFLGSLCFEDNGAIIISLQDTLELARRLAVSDPEKIQYALDVELGKASEEHLEDVSFGKVGKKRWTWNGTSTRPRIDDLTEAAAIIRGWIGASQVQDWDELLALRAEVARLSSIISKASGVLHAHGLIRDTASIRRLHGPTRFPVPRLKSYFEMSKEMNEGLKAHSNVENAED
;
A
#
# COMPACT_ATOMS: atom_id res chain seq x y z
N MET A 1 -15.67 -31.09 20.75
CA MET A 1 -17.02 -31.42 20.23
C MET A 1 -17.04 -31.21 18.73
N LYS A 2 -17.52 -32.17 17.93
CA LYS A 2 -17.71 -31.99 16.48
C LYS A 2 -18.95 -31.11 16.28
N HIS A 3 -18.80 -29.90 15.75
CA HIS A 3 -19.96 -29.10 15.35
C HIS A 3 -20.70 -29.82 14.21
N PRO A 4 -22.04 -29.88 14.26
CA PRO A 4 -22.82 -30.45 13.16
C PRO A 4 -22.56 -29.66 11.88
N LYS A 5 -22.33 -30.37 10.76
CA LYS A 5 -22.01 -29.73 9.47
C LYS A 5 -23.22 -29.09 8.78
N ARG A 6 -24.42 -29.31 9.31
CA ARG A 6 -25.70 -28.89 8.75
C ARG A 6 -26.61 -28.40 9.87
N ALA A 7 -27.41 -27.39 9.57
CA ALA A 7 -28.49 -26.91 10.42
C ALA A 7 -29.82 -27.38 9.84
N TYR A 8 -30.75 -27.68 10.73
CA TYR A 8 -32.14 -27.93 10.38
C TYR A 8 -32.84 -26.59 10.26
N ILE A 9 -33.45 -26.31 9.10
CA ILE A 9 -34.25 -25.11 8.89
C ILE A 9 -35.67 -25.52 8.52
N ALA A 10 -36.64 -24.79 9.05
CA ALA A 10 -38.05 -24.89 8.68
C ALA A 10 -38.42 -23.65 7.87
N LEU A 11 -39.07 -23.86 6.73
CA LEU A 11 -39.53 -22.78 5.86
C LEU A 11 -40.87 -22.26 6.38
N VAL A 12 -40.99 -20.92 6.46
CA VAL A 12 -42.15 -20.20 7.02
C VAL A 12 -42.99 -19.54 5.91
N ASP A 13 -42.58 -19.67 4.65
CA ASP A 13 -43.32 -19.12 3.52
C ASP A 13 -44.61 -19.91 3.26
N VAL A 14 -45.70 -19.25 2.89
CA VAL A 14 -47.06 -19.84 2.82
C VAL A 14 -47.15 -20.97 1.79
N GLU A 15 -46.32 -20.94 0.74
CA GLU A 15 -46.28 -21.98 -0.29
C GLU A 15 -45.42 -23.20 0.10
N GLU A 16 -44.48 -23.02 1.04
CA GLU A 16 -43.51 -24.04 1.49
C GLU A 16 -43.62 -24.30 3.00
N GLU A 17 -44.72 -23.88 3.63
CA GLU A 17 -44.90 -23.87 5.08
C GLU A 17 -44.89 -25.32 5.60
N GLY A 18 -43.88 -25.64 6.40
CA GLY A 18 -43.68 -26.99 6.95
C GLY A 18 -42.69 -27.86 6.18
N GLU A 19 -42.08 -27.36 5.10
CA GLU A 19 -40.90 -28.02 4.52
C GLU A 19 -39.67 -27.80 5.40
N GLU A 20 -39.03 -28.91 5.76
CA GLU A 20 -37.85 -28.91 6.63
C GLU A 20 -36.66 -29.48 5.88
N MET A 21 -35.52 -28.77 5.90
CA MET A 21 -34.36 -29.19 5.10
C MET A 21 -32.99 -29.07 5.78
N TRP A 22 -32.16 -30.02 5.34
CA TRP A 22 -30.70 -30.14 5.42
C TRP A 22 -29.83 -29.00 4.84
N THR A 23 -29.69 -27.83 5.48
CA THR A 23 -28.80 -26.77 4.95
C THR A 23 -27.40 -26.77 5.57
N PRO A 24 -26.31 -26.72 4.77
CA PRO A 24 -24.96 -26.51 5.31
C PRO A 24 -24.87 -25.19 6.09
N ILE A 25 -24.29 -25.21 7.29
CA ILE A 25 -24.24 -24.02 8.17
C ILE A 25 -23.59 -22.82 7.48
N GLY A 26 -22.57 -23.04 6.65
CA GLY A 26 -21.90 -21.96 5.91
C GLY A 26 -22.77 -21.23 4.87
N ARG A 27 -24.00 -21.70 4.61
CA ARG A 27 -24.98 -20.98 3.78
C ARG A 27 -25.91 -20.09 4.59
N LEU A 28 -25.97 -20.26 5.91
CA LEU A 28 -26.77 -19.41 6.78
C LEU A 28 -26.05 -18.07 6.99
N LYS A 29 -26.78 -16.97 6.85
CA LYS A 29 -26.24 -15.61 6.97
C LYS A 29 -26.48 -14.99 8.33
N CYS A 30 -27.69 -15.13 8.86
CA CYS A 30 -28.11 -14.60 10.14
C CYS A 30 -29.17 -15.50 10.78
N ARG A 31 -29.53 -15.21 12.04
CA ARG A 31 -30.71 -15.81 12.67
C ARG A 31 -31.97 -15.16 12.10
N TRP A 32 -33.07 -15.91 12.09
CA TRP A 32 -34.36 -15.39 11.59
C TRP A 32 -34.84 -14.16 12.39
N GLU A 33 -34.61 -14.15 13.70
CA GLU A 33 -34.93 -13.00 14.57
C GLU A 33 -34.14 -11.71 14.21
N ASP A 34 -33.03 -11.84 13.49
CA ASP A 34 -32.16 -10.73 13.08
C ASP A 34 -32.31 -10.37 11.59
N VAL A 35 -33.31 -10.91 10.88
CA VAL A 35 -33.43 -10.77 9.42
C VAL A 35 -33.58 -9.32 8.98
N ASP A 36 -34.35 -8.50 9.70
CA ASP A 36 -34.56 -7.10 9.38
C ASP A 36 -33.25 -6.31 9.51
N ARG A 37 -32.52 -6.52 10.61
CA ARG A 37 -31.19 -5.91 10.83
C ARG A 37 -30.21 -6.32 9.74
N PHE A 38 -30.21 -7.59 9.35
CA PHE A 38 -29.37 -8.09 8.26
C PHE A 38 -29.71 -7.41 6.94
N ASN A 39 -31.00 -7.32 6.58
CA ASN A 39 -31.44 -6.67 5.35
C ASN A 39 -31.10 -5.17 5.33
N GLU A 40 -31.18 -4.48 6.48
CA GLU A 40 -30.75 -3.08 6.59
C GLU A 40 -29.25 -2.91 6.34
N VAL A 41 -28.41 -3.80 6.87
CA VAL A 41 -26.96 -3.80 6.64
C VAL A 41 -26.63 -4.12 5.18
N GLU A 42 -27.27 -5.13 4.59
CA GLU A 42 -27.12 -5.46 3.17
C GLU A 42 -27.54 -4.29 2.27
N ALA A 43 -28.62 -3.58 2.61
CA ALA A 43 -29.04 -2.40 1.86
C ALA A 43 -27.98 -1.28 1.90
N LYS A 44 -27.29 -1.10 3.04
CA LYS A 44 -26.16 -0.16 3.15
C LYS A 44 -24.96 -0.61 2.30
N TRP A 45 -24.63 -1.90 2.32
CA TRP A 45 -23.60 -2.48 1.45
C TRP A 45 -23.90 -2.28 -0.03
N VAL A 46 -25.14 -2.51 -0.46
CA VAL A 46 -25.57 -2.24 -1.84
C VAL A 46 -25.44 -0.76 -2.19
N ALA A 47 -25.86 0.13 -1.29
CA ALA A 47 -25.77 1.57 -1.51
C ALA A 47 -24.32 2.06 -1.64
N ILE A 48 -23.43 1.63 -0.76
CA ILE A 48 -22.02 2.05 -0.77
C ILE A 48 -21.25 1.46 -1.96
N ALA A 49 -21.55 0.21 -2.34
CA ALA A 49 -20.98 -0.43 -3.51
C ALA A 49 -21.44 0.24 -4.79
N ALA A 50 -22.72 0.63 -4.89
CA ALA A 50 -23.24 1.37 -6.03
C ALA A 50 -22.57 2.76 -6.14
N ALA A 51 -22.37 3.45 -5.01
CA ALA A 51 -21.69 4.74 -4.98
C ALA A 51 -20.20 4.64 -5.34
N SER A 52 -19.55 3.51 -5.04
CA SER A 52 -18.11 3.30 -5.22
C SER A 52 -17.75 2.51 -6.49
N GLY A 53 -18.75 1.99 -7.21
CA GLY A 53 -18.56 1.12 -8.37
C GLY A 53 -17.90 1.78 -9.60
N HIS A 54 -17.64 3.08 -9.53
CA HIS A 54 -16.91 3.83 -10.55
C HIS A 54 -15.41 4.01 -10.23
N ALA A 55 -14.89 3.33 -9.19
CA ALA A 55 -13.48 3.39 -8.83
C ALA A 55 -12.58 3.03 -10.03
N SER A 56 -11.63 3.89 -10.35
CA SER A 56 -10.62 3.64 -11.38
C SER A 56 -9.42 2.87 -10.81
N ASP A 57 -8.63 2.24 -11.70
CA ASP A 57 -7.37 1.60 -11.30
C ASP A 57 -6.38 2.64 -10.74
N VAL A 58 -6.44 3.89 -11.22
CA VAL A 58 -5.61 5.00 -10.71
C VAL A 58 -5.99 5.36 -9.27
N GLU A 59 -7.28 5.49 -8.97
CA GLU A 59 -7.75 5.75 -7.60
C GLU A 59 -7.38 4.60 -6.66
N ALA A 60 -7.45 3.35 -7.13
CA ALA A 60 -6.97 2.21 -6.37
C ALA A 60 -5.47 2.31 -6.04
N GLU A 61 -4.62 2.63 -7.02
CA GLU A 61 -3.17 2.82 -6.79
C GLU A 61 -2.90 4.02 -5.85
N VAL A 62 -3.67 5.11 -5.94
CA VAL A 62 -3.58 6.23 -4.97
C VAL A 62 -3.83 5.75 -3.55
N VAL A 63 -4.91 4.99 -3.34
CA VAL A 63 -5.30 4.49 -2.02
C VAL A 63 -4.28 3.48 -1.50
N GLU A 64 -3.87 2.51 -2.31
CA GLU A 64 -2.88 1.51 -1.92
C GLU A 64 -1.53 2.12 -1.54
N LEU A 65 -1.05 3.10 -2.31
CA LEU A 65 0.21 3.79 -1.99
C LEU A 65 0.14 4.51 -0.65
N VAL A 66 -0.92 5.28 -0.43
CA VAL A 66 -1.07 6.03 0.81
C VAL A 66 -1.28 5.07 1.99
N PHE A 67 -2.19 4.10 1.88
CA PHE A 67 -2.47 3.18 2.98
C PHE A 67 -1.26 2.30 3.28
N GLY A 68 -0.56 1.78 2.27
CA GLY A 68 0.68 1.03 2.46
C GLY A 68 1.79 1.84 3.12
N CYS A 69 1.76 3.17 2.99
CA CYS A 69 2.70 4.07 3.65
C CYS A 69 2.35 4.36 5.13
N PHE A 70 1.06 4.47 5.46
CA PHE A 70 0.61 4.96 6.76
C PHE A 70 0.02 3.87 7.67
N ASP A 71 -0.45 2.76 7.12
CA ASP A 71 -1.17 1.73 7.86
C ASP A 71 -0.32 0.48 8.14
N GLU A 72 0.73 0.68 8.94
CA GLU A 72 1.62 -0.43 9.37
C GLU A 72 0.89 -1.49 10.21
N ALA A 73 -0.26 -1.16 10.79
CA ALA A 73 -1.05 -2.08 11.61
C ALA A 73 -2.13 -2.84 10.84
N GLY A 74 -2.31 -2.58 9.54
CA GLY A 74 -3.37 -3.22 8.74
C GLY A 74 -4.79 -2.85 9.19
N SER A 75 -4.98 -1.65 9.71
CA SER A 75 -6.27 -1.11 10.15
C SER A 75 -7.12 -0.56 8.99
N LEU A 76 -6.56 -0.40 7.80
CA LEU A 76 -7.22 0.07 6.59
C LEU A 76 -7.25 -1.05 5.57
N ASN A 77 -8.45 -1.54 5.28
CA ASN A 77 -8.67 -2.59 4.29
C ASN A 77 -9.43 -2.00 3.10
N TYR A 78 -8.69 -1.59 2.08
CA TYR A 78 -9.25 -1.25 0.78
C TYR A 78 -9.71 -2.53 0.09
N TRP A 79 -10.92 -2.53 -0.48
CA TRP A 79 -11.56 -3.69 -1.14
C TRP A 79 -12.27 -4.67 -0.19
N VAL A 80 -12.90 -4.14 0.86
CA VAL A 80 -13.73 -4.96 1.77
C VAL A 80 -14.97 -5.51 1.06
N GLY A 81 -15.31 -6.77 1.34
CA GLY A 81 -16.51 -7.41 0.78
C GLY A 81 -16.45 -7.70 -0.72
N ASN A 82 -15.25 -7.65 -1.33
CA ASN A 82 -15.05 -7.69 -2.80
C ASN A 82 -15.68 -6.51 -3.55
N HIS A 83 -15.94 -5.39 -2.86
CA HIS A 83 -16.46 -4.17 -3.49
C HIS A 83 -15.33 -3.16 -3.74
N HIS A 84 -15.02 -2.90 -5.01
CA HIS A 84 -14.01 -1.91 -5.38
C HIS A 84 -14.42 -0.52 -4.90
N GLY A 85 -13.46 0.25 -4.42
CA GLY A 85 -13.71 1.59 -3.88
C GLY A 85 -14.32 1.62 -2.48
N VAL A 86 -14.54 0.48 -1.82
CA VAL A 86 -15.04 0.44 -0.44
C VAL A 86 -13.90 0.11 0.52
N THR A 87 -13.77 0.89 1.59
CA THR A 87 -12.73 0.71 2.61
C THR A 87 -13.37 0.37 3.95
N ALA A 88 -12.78 -0.58 4.66
CA ALA A 88 -13.04 -0.77 6.09
C ALA A 88 -11.92 -0.12 6.92
N VAL A 89 -12.31 0.72 7.87
CA VAL A 89 -11.43 1.24 8.92
C VAL A 89 -11.66 0.40 10.17
N GLU A 90 -10.76 -0.55 10.40
CA GLU A 90 -10.75 -1.40 11.57
C GLU A 90 -10.24 -0.63 12.78
N ASN A 91 -10.88 -0.81 13.94
CA ASN A 91 -10.51 -0.13 15.19
C ASN A 91 -10.34 1.40 15.03
N PRO A 92 -11.43 2.11 14.64
CA PRO A 92 -11.38 3.54 14.31
C PRO A 92 -10.81 4.39 15.44
N ALA A 93 -11.07 4.04 16.71
CA ALA A 93 -10.52 4.75 17.86
C ALA A 93 -8.99 4.73 17.88
N SER A 94 -8.37 3.57 17.62
CA SER A 94 -6.91 3.47 17.59
C SER A 94 -6.32 4.16 16.36
N PHE A 95 -7.03 4.11 15.23
CA PHE A 95 -6.66 4.82 14.01
C PHE A 95 -6.62 6.34 14.22
N GLN A 96 -7.68 6.91 14.80
CA GLN A 96 -7.77 8.35 15.09
C GLN A 96 -6.64 8.82 16.02
N VAL A 97 -6.34 8.06 17.07
CA VAL A 97 -5.24 8.39 18.00
C VAL A 97 -3.89 8.38 17.30
N ARG A 98 -3.64 7.40 16.41
CA ARG A 98 -2.35 7.27 15.72
C ARG A 98 -2.12 8.40 14.71
N HIS A 99 -3.12 8.71 13.89
CA HIS A 99 -2.97 9.66 12.79
C HIS A 99 -3.43 11.07 13.13
N SER A 100 -4.05 11.28 14.29
CA SER A 100 -4.65 12.55 14.69
C SER A 100 -5.65 13.08 13.65
N ILE A 101 -6.35 12.17 12.96
CA ILE A 101 -7.38 12.48 11.97
C ILE A 101 -8.74 12.11 12.58
N PRO A 102 -9.59 13.08 12.94
CA PRO A 102 -10.97 12.81 13.37
C PRO A 102 -11.80 12.37 12.16
N LEU A 103 -12.31 11.14 12.19
CA LEU A 103 -13.04 10.57 11.05
C LEU A 103 -14.36 11.33 10.82
N GLU A 104 -15.02 11.73 11.90
CA GLU A 104 -16.34 12.36 11.90
C GLU A 104 -16.37 13.71 11.15
N GLU A 105 -15.21 14.32 10.90
CA GLU A 105 -15.13 15.60 10.17
C GLU A 105 -15.38 15.47 8.66
N PHE A 106 -15.19 14.28 8.08
CA PHE A 106 -15.27 14.11 6.64
C PHE A 106 -16.08 12.91 6.17
N LEU A 107 -16.49 12.01 7.08
CA LEU A 107 -17.35 10.89 6.71
C LEU A 107 -18.71 11.37 6.18
N GLY A 108 -19.05 10.92 4.98
CA GLY A 108 -20.35 11.16 4.35
C GLY A 108 -21.49 10.33 4.94
N SER A 109 -22.72 10.61 4.47
CA SER A 109 -23.94 9.95 4.97
C SER A 109 -24.06 8.46 4.61
N LEU A 110 -23.19 7.94 3.74
CA LEU A 110 -23.17 6.53 3.35
C LEU A 110 -22.32 5.67 4.27
N CYS A 111 -21.52 6.26 5.17
CA CYS A 111 -20.71 5.48 6.10
C CYS A 111 -21.59 4.72 7.11
N PHE A 112 -21.15 3.54 7.51
CA PHE A 112 -21.83 2.77 8.56
C PHE A 112 -20.87 1.85 9.29
N GLU A 113 -21.25 1.40 10.48
CA GLU A 113 -20.51 0.42 11.26
C GLU A 113 -20.93 -1.01 10.87
N ASP A 114 -19.94 -1.87 10.62
CA ASP A 114 -20.14 -3.31 10.43
C ASP A 114 -19.04 -4.08 11.18
N ASN A 115 -19.46 -4.96 12.09
CA ASN A 115 -18.56 -5.77 12.93
C ASN A 115 -17.43 -4.98 13.64
N GLY A 116 -17.72 -3.75 14.07
CA GLY A 116 -16.76 -2.87 14.77
C GLY A 116 -15.77 -2.15 13.85
N ALA A 117 -15.87 -2.33 12.53
CA ALA A 117 -15.19 -1.52 11.53
C ALA A 117 -16.13 -0.45 10.98
N ILE A 118 -15.60 0.70 10.59
CA ILE A 118 -16.35 1.71 9.86
C ILE A 118 -16.15 1.46 8.37
N ILE A 119 -17.24 1.22 7.65
CA ILE A 119 -17.25 1.05 6.20
C ILE A 119 -17.49 2.41 5.55
N ILE A 120 -16.59 2.80 4.64
CA ILE A 120 -16.56 4.13 4.03
C ILE A 120 -16.52 4.05 2.51
N SER A 121 -17.11 5.04 1.85
CA SER A 121 -17.24 5.09 0.39
C SER A 121 -15.92 5.42 -0.29
N LEU A 122 -15.84 5.32 -1.61
CA LEU A 122 -14.65 5.73 -2.36
C LEU A 122 -14.30 7.20 -2.11
N GLN A 123 -15.30 8.08 -2.08
CA GLN A 123 -15.09 9.51 -1.83
C GLN A 123 -14.46 9.74 -0.45
N ASP A 124 -15.00 9.10 0.58
CA ASP A 124 -14.48 9.21 1.96
C ASP A 124 -13.09 8.56 2.06
N THR A 125 -12.86 7.47 1.32
CA THR A 125 -11.56 6.79 1.23
C THR A 125 -10.49 7.71 0.64
N LEU A 126 -10.79 8.40 -0.46
CA LEU A 126 -9.86 9.34 -1.10
C LEU A 126 -9.60 10.56 -0.23
N GLU A 127 -10.62 11.06 0.49
CA GLU A 127 -10.42 12.16 1.45
C GLU A 127 -9.56 11.71 2.65
N LEU A 128 -9.76 10.48 3.16
CA LEU A 128 -8.89 9.90 4.18
C LEU A 128 -7.44 9.78 3.68
N ALA A 129 -7.24 9.23 2.48
CA ALA A 129 -5.93 9.12 1.86
C ALA A 129 -5.27 10.51 1.68
N ARG A 130 -6.04 11.51 1.24
CA ARG A 130 -5.57 12.89 1.14
C ARG A 130 -5.09 13.44 2.49
N ARG A 131 -5.88 13.28 3.55
CA ARG A 131 -5.51 13.77 4.89
C ARG A 131 -4.25 13.09 5.41
N LEU A 132 -4.10 11.79 5.18
CA LEU A 132 -2.88 11.04 5.50
C LEU A 132 -1.67 11.59 4.74
N ALA A 133 -1.78 11.74 3.42
CA ALA A 133 -0.69 12.27 2.59
C ALA A 133 -0.27 13.70 2.99
N VAL A 134 -1.22 14.56 3.35
CA VAL A 134 -0.95 15.93 3.82
C VAL A 134 -0.34 15.95 5.23
N SER A 135 -0.62 14.95 6.07
CA SER A 135 -0.10 14.88 7.44
C SER A 135 1.41 14.63 7.49
N ASP A 136 1.97 13.89 6.52
CA ASP A 136 3.41 13.64 6.40
C ASP A 136 3.83 13.59 4.92
N PRO A 137 4.00 14.77 4.28
CA PRO A 137 4.41 14.90 2.88
C PRO A 137 5.71 14.18 2.54
N GLU A 138 6.70 14.22 3.45
CA GLU A 138 8.01 13.63 3.22
C GLU A 138 7.93 12.10 3.17
N LYS A 139 7.18 11.49 4.09
CA LYS A 139 7.01 10.02 4.13
C LYS A 139 6.35 9.50 2.85
N ILE A 140 5.28 10.15 2.39
CA ILE A 140 4.58 9.72 1.19
C ILE A 140 5.37 9.99 -0.10
N GLN A 141 6.10 11.12 -0.18
CA GLN A 141 6.97 11.39 -1.34
C GLN A 141 8.10 10.36 -1.45
N TYR A 142 8.71 9.98 -0.32
CA TYR A 142 9.67 8.90 -0.30
C TYR A 142 9.07 7.58 -0.80
N ALA A 143 7.88 7.22 -0.33
CA ALA A 143 7.20 6.00 -0.77
C ALA A 143 6.88 6.04 -2.27
N LEU A 144 6.42 7.19 -2.79
CA LEU A 144 6.18 7.39 -4.22
C LEU A 144 7.44 7.16 -5.06
N ASP A 145 8.58 7.73 -4.67
CA ASP A 145 9.82 7.57 -5.42
C ASP A 145 10.30 6.11 -5.46
N VAL A 146 10.12 5.39 -4.34
CA VAL A 146 10.43 3.95 -4.25
C VAL A 146 9.54 3.15 -5.20
N GLU A 147 8.22 3.36 -5.17
CA GLU A 147 7.29 2.60 -6.00
C GLU A 147 7.39 2.97 -7.48
N LEU A 148 7.57 4.25 -7.81
CA LEU A 148 7.84 4.69 -9.20
C LEU A 148 9.14 4.10 -9.74
N GLY A 149 10.19 4.03 -8.90
CA GLY A 149 11.44 3.36 -9.25
C GLY A 149 11.24 1.88 -9.58
N LYS A 150 10.50 1.15 -8.74
CA LYS A 150 10.16 -0.27 -8.97
C LYS A 150 9.35 -0.47 -10.24
N ALA A 151 8.28 0.31 -10.43
CA ALA A 151 7.42 0.20 -11.59
C ALA A 151 8.13 0.59 -12.89
N SER A 152 9.07 1.54 -12.83
CA SER A 152 9.92 1.90 -13.98
C SER A 152 10.88 0.77 -14.33
N GLU A 153 11.48 0.10 -13.36
CA GLU A 153 12.37 -1.05 -13.60
C GLU A 153 11.58 -2.23 -14.20
N GLU A 154 10.42 -2.57 -13.62
CA GLU A 154 9.49 -3.58 -14.14
C GLU A 154 9.10 -3.29 -15.60
N HIS A 155 8.76 -2.04 -15.90
CA HIS A 155 8.41 -1.64 -17.26
C HIS A 155 9.59 -1.80 -18.23
N LEU A 156 10.81 -1.41 -17.83
CA LEU A 156 12.01 -1.59 -18.65
C LEU A 156 12.31 -3.06 -18.91
N GLU A 157 12.14 -3.92 -17.91
CA GLU A 157 12.28 -5.38 -18.08
C GLU A 157 11.24 -5.91 -19.08
N ASP A 158 9.97 -5.54 -18.92
CA ASP A 158 8.91 -5.97 -19.82
C ASP A 158 9.13 -5.50 -21.26
N VAL A 159 9.62 -4.27 -21.45
CA VAL A 159 10.04 -3.77 -22.76
C VAL A 159 11.20 -4.61 -23.32
N SER A 160 12.21 -4.87 -22.50
CA SER A 160 13.41 -5.63 -22.90
C SER A 160 13.10 -7.08 -23.30
N PHE A 161 12.09 -7.70 -22.67
CA PHE A 161 11.65 -9.06 -22.99
C PHE A 161 10.52 -9.12 -24.02
N GLY A 162 10.12 -8.00 -24.63
CA GLY A 162 9.02 -7.96 -25.60
C GLY A 162 7.66 -8.37 -25.00
N LYS A 163 7.48 -8.14 -23.70
CA LYS A 163 6.26 -8.46 -22.94
C LYS A 163 5.28 -7.27 -22.87
N VAL A 164 5.58 -6.17 -23.56
CA VAL A 164 4.73 -4.98 -23.62
C VAL A 164 3.32 -5.35 -24.09
N GLY A 165 2.30 -4.86 -23.37
CA GLY A 165 0.90 -5.10 -23.70
C GLY A 165 0.35 -6.45 -23.21
N LYS A 166 1.10 -7.21 -22.39
CA LYS A 166 0.51 -8.34 -21.66
C LYS A 166 -0.61 -7.85 -20.74
N LYS A 167 -1.70 -8.62 -20.71
CA LYS A 167 -2.78 -8.38 -19.77
C LYS A 167 -2.24 -8.57 -18.35
N ARG A 168 -2.30 -7.51 -17.55
CA ARG A 168 -2.16 -7.58 -16.10
C ARG A 168 -3.54 -7.64 -15.48
N TRP A 169 -3.65 -8.33 -14.35
CA TRP A 169 -4.85 -8.23 -13.52
C TRP A 169 -4.84 -6.86 -12.84
N THR A 170 -5.97 -6.17 -12.87
CA THR A 170 -6.22 -4.92 -12.17
C THR A 170 -7.51 -5.02 -11.37
N TRP A 171 -7.80 -3.99 -10.60
CA TRP A 171 -8.93 -3.92 -9.70
C TRP A 171 -10.21 -3.95 -10.54
N ASN A 172 -10.23 -3.25 -11.68
CA ASN A 172 -11.32 -3.31 -12.64
C ASN A 172 -11.25 -4.49 -13.64
N GLY A 173 -10.44 -5.52 -13.35
CA GLY A 173 -10.38 -6.76 -14.12
C GLY A 173 -9.03 -6.97 -14.80
N THR A 174 -8.93 -6.65 -16.09
CA THR A 174 -7.66 -6.81 -16.82
C THR A 174 -7.33 -5.59 -17.64
N SER A 175 -6.10 -5.11 -17.50
CA SER A 175 -5.58 -3.98 -18.27
C SER A 175 -4.35 -4.39 -19.07
N THR A 176 -4.19 -3.84 -20.26
CA THR A 176 -2.92 -3.91 -21.02
C THR A 176 -2.06 -2.67 -20.80
N ARG A 177 -2.56 -1.71 -20.01
CA ARG A 177 -1.84 -0.50 -19.64
C ARG A 177 -0.69 -0.87 -18.68
N PRO A 178 0.53 -0.41 -18.95
CA PRO A 178 1.64 -0.57 -18.02
C PRO A 178 1.30 0.02 -16.64
N ARG A 179 1.63 -0.69 -15.56
CA ARG A 179 1.39 -0.21 -14.19
C ARG A 179 2.03 1.16 -13.92
N ILE A 180 3.21 1.41 -14.52
CA ILE A 180 3.91 2.70 -14.38
C ILE A 180 3.06 3.90 -14.82
N ASP A 181 2.15 3.73 -15.79
CA ASP A 181 1.29 4.83 -16.24
C ASP A 181 0.23 5.17 -15.18
N ASP A 182 -0.43 4.16 -14.62
CA ASP A 182 -1.41 4.33 -13.54
C ASP A 182 -0.75 4.91 -12.28
N LEU A 183 0.46 4.44 -11.97
CA LEU A 183 1.25 4.92 -10.83
C LEU A 183 1.74 6.37 -11.02
N THR A 184 2.10 6.75 -12.26
CA THR A 184 2.50 8.13 -12.58
C THR A 184 1.32 9.08 -12.42
N GLU A 185 0.12 8.67 -12.84
CA GLU A 185 -1.11 9.45 -12.63
C GLU A 185 -1.48 9.52 -11.15
N ALA A 186 -1.38 8.41 -10.41
CA ALA A 186 -1.60 8.38 -8.97
C ALA A 186 -0.63 9.32 -8.22
N ALA A 187 0.65 9.31 -8.58
CA ALA A 187 1.65 10.21 -8.03
C ALA A 187 1.33 11.68 -8.30
N ALA A 188 0.81 12.01 -9.49
CA ALA A 188 0.38 13.37 -9.82
C ALA A 188 -0.79 13.84 -8.93
N ILE A 189 -1.76 12.97 -8.65
CA ILE A 189 -2.88 13.25 -7.74
C ILE A 189 -2.35 13.53 -6.32
N ILE A 190 -1.52 12.63 -5.78
CA ILE A 190 -0.98 12.74 -4.42
C ILE A 190 -0.13 14.01 -4.27
N ARG A 191 0.74 14.31 -5.25
CA ARG A 191 1.53 15.56 -5.26
C ARG A 191 0.64 16.80 -5.36
N GLY A 192 -0.47 16.71 -6.07
CA GLY A 192 -1.50 17.75 -6.11
C GLY A 192 -2.14 18.04 -4.74
N TRP A 193 -2.31 17.01 -3.90
CA TRP A 193 -2.85 17.17 -2.55
C TRP A 193 -1.87 17.83 -1.59
N ILE A 194 -0.61 17.40 -1.64
CA ILE A 194 0.47 17.89 -0.78
C ILE A 194 0.82 19.36 -1.09
N GLY A 195 0.68 19.76 -2.35
CA GLY A 195 0.89 21.12 -2.82
C GLY A 195 2.30 21.38 -3.36
N ALA A 196 2.39 22.33 -4.29
CA ALA A 196 3.60 22.56 -5.10
C ALA A 196 4.85 22.93 -4.29
N SER A 197 4.71 23.65 -3.18
CA SER A 197 5.86 24.06 -2.36
C SER A 197 6.56 22.87 -1.72
N GLN A 198 5.78 21.95 -1.13
CA GLN A 198 6.32 20.74 -0.49
C GLN A 198 6.93 19.78 -1.51
N VAL A 199 6.34 19.70 -2.71
CA VAL A 199 6.93 18.95 -3.83
C VAL A 199 8.28 19.54 -4.23
N GLN A 200 8.36 20.87 -4.36
CA GLN A 200 9.61 21.55 -4.70
C GLN A 200 10.69 21.37 -3.63
N ASP A 201 10.33 21.48 -2.35
CA ASP A 201 11.25 21.29 -1.23
C ASP A 201 11.82 19.85 -1.23
N TRP A 202 10.97 18.86 -1.54
CA TRP A 202 11.39 17.47 -1.72
C TRP A 202 12.34 17.28 -2.90
N ASP A 203 12.01 17.86 -4.06
CA ASP A 203 12.84 17.80 -5.26
C ASP A 203 14.21 18.44 -5.03
N GLU A 204 14.26 19.57 -4.32
CA GLU A 204 15.50 20.23 -3.91
C GLU A 204 16.32 19.31 -2.98
N LEU A 205 15.67 18.70 -1.98
CA LEU A 205 16.32 17.76 -1.07
C LEU A 205 16.88 16.53 -1.81
N LEU A 206 16.17 15.99 -2.79
CA LEU A 206 16.68 14.92 -3.65
C LEU A 206 17.87 15.37 -4.50
N ALA A 207 17.79 16.56 -5.10
CA ALA A 207 18.89 17.12 -5.89
C ALA A 207 20.14 17.33 -5.04
N LEU A 208 19.99 17.86 -3.82
CA LEU A 208 21.07 18.01 -2.85
C LEU A 208 21.66 16.65 -2.45
N ARG A 209 20.82 15.64 -2.19
CA ARG A 209 21.29 14.28 -1.88
C ARG A 209 22.07 13.68 -3.05
N ALA A 210 21.60 13.85 -4.28
CA ALA A 210 22.27 13.38 -5.49
C ALA A 210 23.64 14.07 -5.67
N GLU A 211 23.71 15.38 -5.42
CA GLU A 211 24.96 16.14 -5.51
C GLU A 211 25.97 15.71 -4.44
N VAL A 212 25.53 15.53 -3.19
CA VAL A 212 26.37 14.98 -2.10
C VAL A 212 26.91 13.60 -2.47
N ALA A 213 26.07 12.74 -3.05
CA ALA A 213 26.47 11.42 -3.50
C ALA A 213 27.51 11.49 -4.63
N ARG A 214 27.31 12.39 -5.61
CA ARG A 214 28.25 12.63 -6.71
C ARG A 214 29.61 13.13 -6.18
N LEU A 215 29.61 14.12 -5.30
CA LEU A 215 30.84 14.65 -4.69
C LEU A 215 31.56 13.56 -3.88
N SER A 216 30.83 12.75 -3.13
CA SER A 216 31.39 11.62 -2.37
C SER A 216 32.03 10.57 -3.27
N SER A 217 31.44 10.31 -4.45
CA SER A 217 32.01 9.43 -5.48
C SER A 217 33.31 10.00 -6.04
N ILE A 218 33.35 11.29 -6.36
CA ILE A 218 34.54 11.98 -6.88
C ILE A 218 35.66 11.96 -5.84
N ILE A 219 35.38 12.30 -4.58
CA ILE A 219 36.35 12.31 -3.48
C ILE A 219 36.91 10.90 -3.26
N SER A 220 36.05 9.87 -3.30
CA SER A 220 36.47 8.46 -3.21
C SER A 220 37.43 8.08 -4.34
N LYS A 221 37.12 8.44 -5.59
CA LYS A 221 37.98 8.19 -6.75
C LYS A 221 39.30 8.93 -6.66
N ALA A 222 39.28 10.22 -6.34
CA ALA A 222 40.48 11.04 -6.19
C ALA A 222 41.40 10.50 -5.08
N SER A 223 40.83 10.14 -3.94
CA SER A 223 41.56 9.49 -2.84
C SER A 223 42.17 8.16 -3.29
N GLY A 224 41.47 7.36 -4.09
CA GLY A 224 42.00 6.12 -4.67
C GLY A 224 43.21 6.35 -5.56
N VAL A 225 43.16 7.36 -6.44
CA VAL A 225 44.27 7.73 -7.32
C VAL A 225 45.49 8.24 -6.52
N LEU A 226 45.28 9.16 -5.57
CA LEU A 226 46.36 9.66 -4.71
C LEU A 226 47.04 8.54 -3.92
N HIS A 227 46.26 7.60 -3.41
CA HIS A 227 46.78 6.44 -2.71
C HIS A 227 47.64 5.55 -3.62
N ALA A 228 47.18 5.28 -4.84
CA ALA A 228 47.91 4.49 -5.84
C ALA A 228 49.26 5.13 -6.23
N HIS A 229 49.37 6.46 -6.15
CA HIS A 229 50.60 7.21 -6.38
C HIS A 229 51.48 7.41 -5.13
N GLY A 230 51.15 6.76 -4.00
CA GLY A 230 51.96 6.82 -2.77
C GLY A 230 51.77 8.08 -1.93
N LEU A 231 50.81 8.95 -2.26
CA LEU A 231 50.48 10.17 -1.50
C LEU A 231 49.56 9.82 -0.31
N ILE A 232 50.09 9.01 0.61
CA ILE A 232 49.34 8.41 1.72
C ILE A 232 48.85 9.48 2.72
N ARG A 233 49.69 10.50 2.98
CA ARG A 233 49.36 11.59 3.92
C ARG A 233 48.19 12.43 3.43
N ASP A 234 48.18 12.78 2.14
CA ASP A 234 47.14 13.60 1.53
C ASP A 234 45.82 12.81 1.43
N THR A 235 45.90 11.53 1.08
CA THR A 235 44.76 10.60 1.11
C THR A 235 44.12 10.52 2.50
N ALA A 236 44.94 10.37 3.54
CA ALA A 236 44.46 10.30 4.93
C ALA A 236 43.83 11.62 5.39
N SER A 237 44.38 12.76 4.95
CA SER A 237 43.81 14.09 5.24
C SER A 237 42.44 14.27 4.58
N ILE A 238 42.31 13.91 3.29
CA ILE A 238 41.05 14.01 2.55
C ILE A 238 39.98 13.09 3.16
N ARG A 239 40.32 11.84 3.50
CA ARG A 239 39.38 10.92 4.15
C ARG A 239 38.93 11.40 5.53
N ARG A 240 39.82 12.04 6.30
CA ARG A 240 39.45 12.63 7.61
C ARG A 240 38.50 13.82 7.45
N LEU A 241 38.72 14.68 6.46
CA LEU A 241 37.89 15.86 6.20
C LEU A 241 36.52 15.48 5.60
N HIS A 242 36.47 14.46 4.74
CA HIS A 242 35.22 13.94 4.17
C HIS A 242 34.38 13.22 5.23
N GLY A 243 35.02 12.64 6.25
CA GLY A 243 34.35 11.88 7.31
C GLY A 243 33.71 10.59 6.79
N PRO A 244 33.16 9.74 7.69
CA PRO A 244 32.30 8.65 7.25
C PRO A 244 30.98 9.25 6.73
N THR A 245 30.83 9.39 5.42
CA THR A 245 29.53 9.72 4.83
C THR A 245 28.55 8.59 5.16
N ARG A 246 27.65 8.87 6.12
CA ARG A 246 26.50 8.00 6.46
C ARG A 246 25.42 7.98 5.38
N PHE A 247 25.55 8.83 4.38
CA PHE A 247 24.75 8.75 3.17
C PHE A 247 25.48 7.83 2.21
N PRO A 248 25.12 6.52 2.14
CA PRO A 248 25.55 5.74 1.00
C PRO A 248 25.13 6.51 -0.25
N VAL A 249 26.06 6.71 -1.18
CA VAL A 249 25.67 6.91 -2.58
C VAL A 249 24.66 5.80 -2.83
N PRO A 250 23.42 6.09 -3.26
CA PRO A 250 22.55 5.02 -3.72
C PRO A 250 23.29 4.39 -4.88
N ARG A 251 24.00 3.29 -4.62
CA ARG A 251 24.05 2.25 -5.63
C ARG A 251 22.58 1.87 -5.73
N LEU A 252 21.94 2.26 -6.83
CA LEU A 252 20.88 1.45 -7.38
C LEU A 252 21.50 0.05 -7.51
N LYS A 253 21.38 -0.72 -6.43
CA LYS A 253 21.68 -2.15 -6.46
C LYS A 253 20.68 -2.67 -7.47
N SER A 254 21.17 -3.33 -8.52
CA SER A 254 20.24 -3.98 -9.44
C SER A 254 19.39 -4.97 -8.65
N TYR A 255 18.18 -5.27 -9.12
CA TYR A 255 17.33 -6.30 -8.55
C TYR A 255 18.08 -7.63 -8.28
N PHE A 256 19.10 -7.95 -9.08
CA PHE A 256 19.97 -9.10 -8.87
C PHE A 256 20.80 -9.03 -7.57
N GLU A 257 21.29 -7.84 -7.20
CA GLU A 257 22.04 -7.64 -5.96
C GLU A 257 21.12 -7.61 -4.74
N MET A 258 19.93 -7.02 -4.86
CA MET A 258 18.94 -6.97 -3.77
C MET A 258 18.29 -8.33 -3.50
N SER A 259 17.90 -9.07 -4.55
CA SER A 259 17.32 -10.41 -4.41
C SER A 259 18.31 -11.44 -3.89
N LYS A 260 19.60 -11.28 -4.18
CA LYS A 260 20.66 -12.11 -3.62
C LYS A 260 20.82 -11.89 -2.12
N GLU A 261 20.85 -10.64 -1.67
CA GLU A 261 20.95 -10.31 -0.24
C GLU A 261 19.70 -10.76 0.54
N MET A 262 18.51 -10.62 -0.06
CA MET A 262 17.26 -11.07 0.58
C MET A 262 17.22 -12.60 0.73
N ASN A 263 17.69 -13.34 -0.28
CA ASN A 263 17.81 -14.81 -0.21
C ASN A 263 18.92 -15.26 0.74
N GLU A 264 20.02 -14.52 0.87
CA GLU A 264 21.08 -14.80 1.83
C GLU A 264 20.64 -14.53 3.27
N GLY A 265 19.83 -13.49 3.51
CA GLY A 265 19.20 -13.21 4.81
C GLY A 265 18.20 -14.29 5.23
N LEU A 266 17.36 -14.77 4.31
CA LEU A 266 16.40 -15.85 4.58
C LEU A 266 17.09 -17.19 4.91
N LYS A 267 18.19 -17.52 4.22
CA LYS A 267 19.00 -18.72 4.53
C LYS A 267 19.74 -18.61 5.86
N ALA A 268 20.16 -17.41 6.25
CA ALA A 268 20.78 -17.19 7.55
C ALA A 268 19.79 -17.39 8.70
N HIS A 269 18.53 -16.96 8.54
CA HIS A 269 17.50 -17.19 9.56
C HIS A 269 17.05 -18.65 9.64
N SER A 270 16.92 -19.36 8.52
CA SER A 270 16.56 -20.79 8.56
C SER A 270 17.67 -21.68 9.14
N ASN A 271 18.93 -21.24 9.13
CA ASN A 271 20.04 -22.00 9.72
C ASN A 271 20.20 -21.73 11.22
N VAL A 272 19.66 -20.63 11.75
CA VAL A 272 19.66 -20.33 13.19
C VAL A 272 18.55 -21.09 13.90
N GLU A 273 17.35 -21.20 13.29
CA GLU A 273 16.25 -22.00 13.85
C GLU A 273 16.55 -23.51 13.87
N ASN A 274 17.40 -24.02 12.99
CA ASN A 274 17.79 -25.44 12.97
C ASN A 274 19.00 -25.78 13.87
N ALA A 275 19.57 -24.81 14.58
CA ALA A 275 20.71 -25.01 15.47
C ALA A 275 20.33 -24.94 16.97
N GLU A 276 19.07 -24.64 17.28
CA GLU A 276 18.54 -24.56 18.65
C GLU A 276 17.60 -25.73 19.02
N ASP A 277 17.46 -26.73 18.13
CA ASP A 277 16.84 -28.04 18.37
C ASP A 277 17.90 -29.17 18.37
#